data_AF-A0A6I3EYX1-F1
#
_entry.id   AF-A0A6I3EYX1-F1
#
_cell.length_a   1.000
_cell.length_b   1.000
_cell.length_c   1.000
_cell.angle_alpha   90.00
_cell.angle_beta   90.00
_cell.angle_gamma   90.00
#
_symmetry.space_group_name_H-M   'P 1'
#
loop_
_entity.id
_entity.type
_entity.pdbx_description
1 polymer ?
#
loop_
_entity_poly.entity_id
_entity_poly.type
_entity_poly.pdbx_seq_one_letter_code
_entity_poly.pdbx_strand_id
1 'polypeptide(L)'
;MKLSDLLKPLALVSMAWSIFIVVGVVLNSSFSLTRAAGGQFTQFPLGIRMTYLGTTVLLLLQAWTLLQIWGAKAVRPQWLPRFFLIMSGLSAVVNSLSKSHDERWNAIPALITAWAFWVFAPNKEGDSPDPRSR
;
A
#
# COMPACT_ATOMS: atom_id res chain seq x y z
N MET A 1 -20.57 -13.63 8.11
CA MET A 1 -19.23 -13.18 7.67
C MET A 1 -18.96 -11.83 8.34
N LYS A 2 -17.87 -11.69 9.11
CA LYS A 2 -17.58 -10.40 9.76
C LYS A 2 -16.95 -9.45 8.74
N LEU A 3 -17.15 -8.14 8.88
CA LEU A 3 -16.57 -7.13 8.00
C LEU A 3 -15.03 -7.24 7.94
N SER A 4 -14.40 -7.62 9.06
CA SER A 4 -12.97 -7.90 9.15
C SER A 4 -12.51 -9.04 8.24
N ASP A 5 -13.36 -10.03 7.98
CA ASP A 5 -13.01 -11.20 7.17
C ASP A 5 -13.01 -10.84 5.68
N LEU A 6 -13.85 -9.88 5.27
CA LEU A 6 -13.87 -9.31 3.93
C LEU A 6 -12.73 -8.31 3.69
N LEU A 7 -12.29 -7.60 4.74
CA LEU A 7 -11.27 -6.57 4.60
C LEU A 7 -9.90 -7.15 4.20
N LYS A 8 -9.55 -8.36 4.67
CA LYS A 8 -8.27 -9.00 4.33
C LYS A 8 -8.12 -9.25 2.82
N PRO A 9 -9.03 -9.98 2.14
CA PRO A 9 -8.93 -10.18 0.70
C PRO A 9 -9.07 -8.86 -0.08
N LEU A 10 -9.93 -7.94 0.37
CA LEU A 10 -10.08 -6.63 -0.26
C LEU A 10 -8.79 -5.81 -0.22
N ALA A 11 -8.08 -5.83 0.91
CA ALA A 11 -6.78 -5.20 1.07
C ALA A 11 -5.72 -5.86 0.16
N LEU A 12 -5.68 -7.19 0.08
CA LEU A 12 -4.74 -7.89 -0.81
C LEU A 12 -4.97 -7.53 -2.28
N VAL A 13 -6.22 -7.51 -2.75
CA VAL A 13 -6.54 -7.11 -4.13
C VAL A 13 -6.17 -5.65 -4.37
N SER A 14 -6.46 -4.76 -3.42
CA SER A 14 -6.10 -3.34 -3.51
C SER A 14 -4.60 -3.13 -3.61
N MET A 15 -3.82 -3.85 -2.81
CA MET A 15 -2.36 -3.79 -2.85
C MET A 15 -1.80 -4.41 -4.13
N ALA A 16 -2.37 -5.52 -4.60
CA ALA A 16 -1.98 -6.12 -5.87
C ALA A 16 -2.22 -5.14 -7.04
N TRP A 17 -3.34 -4.42 -7.01
CA TRP A 17 -3.61 -3.36 -7.99
C TRP A 17 -2.59 -2.22 -7.91
N SER A 18 -2.29 -1.71 -6.71
CA SER A 18 -1.26 -0.67 -6.54
C SER A 18 0.11 -1.14 -7.00
N ILE A 19 0.51 -2.38 -6.68
CA ILE A 19 1.76 -3.00 -7.11
C ILE A 19 1.80 -3.11 -8.64
N PHE A 20 0.72 -3.58 -9.26
CA PHE A 20 0.60 -3.71 -10.71
C PHE A 20 0.85 -2.38 -11.43
N ILE A 21 0.24 -1.29 -10.95
CA ILE A 21 0.44 0.05 -11.54
C ILE A 21 1.91 0.49 -11.40
N VAL A 22 2.49 0.39 -10.20
CA VAL A 22 3.87 0.88 -9.97
C VAL A 22 4.91 0.04 -10.70
N VAL A 23 4.71 -1.28 -10.82
CA VAL A 23 5.54 -2.15 -11.66
C VAL A 23 5.40 -1.75 -13.13
N GLY A 24 4.18 -1.43 -13.58
CA GLY A 24 3.97 -0.88 -14.92
C GLY A 24 4.75 0.42 -15.16
N VAL A 25 4.87 1.31 -14.17
CA VAL A 25 5.74 2.50 -14.27
C VAL A 25 7.21 2.11 -14.42
N VAL A 26 7.69 1.20 -13.57
CA VAL A 26 9.09 0.70 -13.62
C VAL A 26 9.40 0.09 -14.98
N LEU A 27 8.46 -0.63 -15.59
CA LEU A 27 8.59 -1.26 -16.90
C LEU A 27 8.30 -0.33 -18.09
N ASN A 28 7.96 0.94 -17.83
CA ASN A 28 7.55 1.91 -18.84
C ASN A 28 6.32 1.46 -19.68
N SER A 29 5.33 0.85 -19.01
CA SER A 29 4.09 0.39 -19.65
C SER A 29 3.16 1.55 -19.98
N SER A 30 2.54 1.49 -21.17
CA SER A 30 1.54 2.46 -21.61
C SER A 30 0.30 2.50 -20.71
N PHE A 31 -0.06 1.37 -20.09
CA PHE A 31 -1.19 1.29 -19.16
C PHE A 31 -1.03 2.21 -17.95
N SER A 32 0.20 2.34 -17.45
CA SER A 32 0.50 3.14 -16.26
C SER A 32 0.62 4.63 -16.53
N LEU A 33 0.78 5.05 -17.81
CA LEU A 33 1.02 6.46 -18.17
C LEU A 33 -0.04 7.40 -17.62
N THR A 34 -1.33 7.03 -17.70
CA THR A 34 -2.43 7.85 -17.18
C THR A 34 -2.70 7.61 -15.68
N ARG A 35 -2.13 6.57 -15.09
CA ARG A 35 -2.43 6.10 -13.72
C ARG A 35 -1.33 6.44 -12.71
N ALA A 36 -0.30 7.15 -13.13
CA ALA A 36 0.82 7.49 -12.27
C ALA A 36 1.40 8.86 -12.63
N ALA A 37 1.99 9.51 -11.63
CA ALA A 37 2.76 10.74 -11.77
C ALA A 37 1.96 11.86 -12.47
N GLY A 38 0.67 11.96 -12.20
CA GLY A 38 -0.22 13.00 -12.72
C GLY A 38 -0.73 12.78 -14.14
N GLY A 39 -0.40 11.66 -14.80
CA GLY A 39 -0.78 11.44 -16.21
C GLY A 39 -0.01 12.30 -17.22
N GLN A 40 1.09 12.93 -16.82
CA GLN A 40 1.75 13.99 -17.59
C GLN A 40 2.83 13.48 -18.56
N PHE A 41 3.19 12.21 -18.49
CA PHE A 41 4.29 11.63 -19.27
C PHE A 41 3.76 10.85 -20.46
N THR A 42 4.48 10.91 -21.58
CA THR A 42 4.31 10.00 -22.72
C THR A 42 5.21 8.76 -22.62
N GLN A 43 6.27 8.87 -21.82
CA GLN A 43 7.16 7.80 -21.39
C GLN A 43 7.75 8.17 -20.04
N PHE A 44 7.94 7.21 -19.15
CA PHE A 44 8.49 7.46 -17.82
C PHE A 44 10.00 7.69 -17.88
N PRO A 45 10.48 8.88 -17.48
CA PRO A 45 11.92 9.12 -17.35
C PRO A 45 12.57 8.15 -16.38
N LEU A 46 13.85 7.83 -16.59
CA LEU A 46 14.57 6.87 -15.75
C LEU A 46 14.49 7.22 -14.25
N GLY A 47 14.60 8.50 -13.91
CA GLY A 47 14.46 8.97 -12.51
C GLY A 47 13.12 8.58 -11.89
N ILE A 48 12.01 8.79 -12.61
CA ILE A 48 10.66 8.41 -12.15
C ILE A 48 10.56 6.90 -11.99
N ARG A 49 11.10 6.13 -12.93
CA ARG A 49 11.10 4.66 -12.86
C ARG A 49 11.84 4.15 -11.62
N MET A 50 12.98 4.77 -11.28
CA MET A 50 13.74 4.42 -10.08
C MET A 50 13.02 4.80 -8.78
N THR A 51 12.34 5.96 -8.74
CA THR A 51 11.47 6.31 -7.61
C THR A 51 10.37 5.27 -7.42
N TYR A 52 9.70 4.87 -8.49
CA TYR A 52 8.63 3.87 -8.45
C TYR A 52 9.13 2.44 -8.16
N LEU A 53 10.40 2.13 -8.45
CA LEU A 53 11.02 0.90 -7.98
C LEU A 53 11.11 0.89 -6.45
N GLY A 54 11.51 2.01 -5.83
CA GLY A 54 11.46 2.18 -4.38
C GLY A 54 10.04 2.07 -3.83
N THR A 55 9.06 2.69 -4.48
CA THR A 55 7.64 2.55 -4.13
C THR A 55 7.16 1.10 -4.20
N THR A 56 7.60 0.34 -5.20
CA THR A 56 7.29 -1.10 -5.31
C THR A 56 7.78 -1.87 -4.10
N VAL A 57 9.03 -1.64 -3.67
CA VAL A 57 9.59 -2.25 -2.46
C VAL A 57 8.77 -1.89 -1.23
N LEU A 58 8.38 -0.62 -1.08
CA LEU A 58 7.54 -0.18 0.04
C LEU A 58 6.17 -0.87 0.06
N LEU A 59 5.50 -1.01 -1.08
CA LEU A 59 4.21 -1.71 -1.16
C LEU A 59 4.35 -3.20 -0.83
N LEU A 60 5.44 -3.84 -1.26
CA LEU A 60 5.73 -5.23 -0.89
C LEU A 60 5.96 -5.38 0.62
N LEU A 61 6.68 -4.43 1.24
CA LEU A 61 6.88 -4.40 2.69
C LEU A 61 5.56 -4.18 3.45
N GLN A 62 4.67 -3.32 2.93
CA GLN A 62 3.32 -3.17 3.48
C GLN A 62 2.55 -4.49 3.43
N ALA A 63 2.57 -5.19 2.28
CA ALA A 63 1.82 -6.44 2.09
C ALA A 63 2.34 -7.52 3.03
N TRP A 64 3.67 -7.66 3.09
CA TRP A 64 4.33 -8.57 4.02
C TRP A 64 3.97 -8.25 5.48
N THR A 65 3.94 -6.98 5.87
CA THR A 65 3.58 -6.57 7.24
C THR A 65 2.15 -6.96 7.61
N LEU A 66 1.18 -6.75 6.71
CA LEU A 66 -0.20 -7.18 6.94
C LEU A 66 -0.30 -8.71 7.06
N LEU A 67 0.42 -9.46 6.23
CA LEU A 67 0.47 -10.92 6.32
C LEU A 67 1.07 -11.39 7.66
N GLN A 68 2.10 -10.72 8.17
CA GLN A 68 2.67 -11.00 9.49
C GLN A 68 1.63 -10.75 10.61
N ILE A 69 0.93 -9.61 10.56
CA ILE A 69 -0.12 -9.26 11.52
C ILE A 69 -1.24 -10.31 11.51
N TRP A 70 -1.74 -10.70 10.32
CA TRP A 70 -2.79 -11.69 10.20
C TRP A 70 -2.35 -13.10 10.60
N GLY A 71 -1.06 -13.41 10.47
CA GLY A 71 -0.45 -14.64 10.96
C GLY A 71 -0.13 -14.63 12.46
N ALA A 72 -0.54 -13.58 13.20
CA ALA A 72 -0.21 -13.37 14.62
C ALA A 72 1.30 -13.46 14.90
N LYS A 73 2.12 -12.94 13.97
CA LYS A 73 3.56 -12.84 14.11
C LYS A 73 3.94 -11.43 14.54
N ALA A 74 4.98 -11.31 15.37
CA ALA A 74 5.46 -10.01 15.82
C ALA A 74 6.07 -9.22 14.65
N VAL A 75 5.59 -7.99 14.44
CA VAL A 75 6.18 -7.05 13.49
C VAL A 75 7.24 -6.21 14.20
N ARG A 76 8.45 -6.19 13.65
CA ARG A 76 9.54 -5.33 14.13
C ARG A 76 10.03 -4.44 12.98
N PRO A 77 10.19 -3.13 13.21
CA PRO A 77 9.90 -2.40 14.44
C PRO A 77 8.37 -2.20 14.66
N GLN A 78 7.95 -2.00 15.92
CA GLN A 78 6.52 -1.93 16.29
C GLN A 78 5.79 -0.68 15.75
N TRP A 79 6.53 0.38 15.42
CA TRP A 79 5.96 1.57 14.79
C TRP A 79 5.64 1.37 13.29
N LEU A 80 6.18 0.32 12.67
CA LEU A 80 6.10 0.09 11.23
C LEU A 80 4.65 0.03 10.69
N PRO A 81 3.70 -0.67 11.33
CA PRO A 81 2.31 -0.68 10.88
C PRO A 81 1.66 0.71 10.89
N ARG A 82 2.00 1.56 11.87
CA ARG A 82 1.48 2.94 11.96
C ARG A 82 2.08 3.84 10.90
N PHE A 83 3.37 3.68 10.61
CA PHE A 83 3.99 4.36 9.49
C PHE A 83 3.29 4.01 8.17
N PHE A 84 2.98 2.72 7.95
CA PHE A 84 2.27 2.30 6.76
C PHE A 84 0.82 2.79 6.71
N LEU A 85 0.11 2.83 7.83
CA LEU A 85 -1.20 3.50 7.92
C LEU A 85 -1.12 4.95 7.40
N ILE A 86 -0.17 5.74 7.92
CA ILE A 86 -0.01 7.14 7.54
C ILE A 86 0.36 7.25 6.06
N MET A 87 1.31 6.45 5.58
CA MET A 87 1.74 6.47 4.18
C MET A 87 0.60 6.12 3.21
N SER A 88 -0.21 5.09 3.53
CA SER A 88 -1.36 4.72 2.71
C SER A 88 -2.45 5.80 2.74
N GLY A 89 -2.68 6.43 3.90
CA GLY A 89 -3.59 7.58 4.01
C GLY A 89 -3.14 8.79 3.19
N LEU A 90 -1.85 9.15 3.25
CA LEU A 90 -1.28 10.20 2.42
C LEU A 90 -1.37 9.86 0.93
N SER A 91 -1.08 8.61 0.57
CA SER A 91 -1.23 8.13 -0.81
C SER A 91 -2.66 8.30 -1.31
N ALA A 92 -3.67 7.96 -0.50
CA ALA A 92 -5.07 8.19 -0.86
C ALA A 92 -5.38 9.66 -1.14
N VAL A 93 -4.87 10.57 -0.31
CA VAL A 93 -5.03 12.02 -0.50
C VAL A 93 -4.32 12.51 -1.75
N VAL A 94 -3.08 12.08 -2.00
CA VAL A 94 -2.34 12.49 -3.20
C VAL A 94 -3.01 12.00 -4.48
N ASN A 95 -3.49 10.75 -4.49
CA ASN A 95 -4.18 10.21 -5.66
C ASN A 95 -5.53 10.92 -5.89
N SER A 96 -6.30 11.21 -4.83
CA SER A 96 -7.59 11.91 -4.98
C SER A 96 -7.43 13.33 -5.52
N LEU A 97 -6.31 13.98 -5.21
CA LEU A 97 -5.94 15.30 -5.72
C LEU A 97 -5.22 15.28 -7.08
N SER A 98 -5.03 14.12 -7.70
CA SER A 98 -4.32 14.04 -8.99
C SER A 98 -5.05 14.83 -10.09
N LYS A 99 -4.26 15.38 -11.02
CA LYS A 99 -4.77 15.99 -12.26
C LYS A 99 -5.30 14.94 -13.24
N SER A 100 -4.81 13.71 -13.17
CA SER A 100 -5.31 12.62 -14.01
C SER A 100 -6.58 12.02 -13.43
N HIS A 101 -7.62 11.90 -14.26
CA HIS A 101 -8.86 11.22 -13.87
C HIS A 101 -8.60 9.74 -13.52
N ASP A 102 -7.76 9.06 -14.30
CA ASP A 102 -7.42 7.65 -14.10
C ASP A 102 -6.65 7.43 -12.79
N GLU A 103 -5.77 8.36 -12.40
CA GLU A 103 -4.98 8.25 -11.16
C GLU A 103 -5.83 8.49 -9.91
N ARG A 104 -6.90 9.30 -9.99
CA ARG A 104 -7.83 9.49 -8.87
C ARG A 104 -8.46 8.20 -8.39
N TRP A 105 -8.67 7.24 -9.30
CA TRP A 105 -9.19 5.92 -8.95
C TRP A 105 -8.25 5.12 -8.04
N ASN A 106 -6.94 5.42 -8.04
CA ASN A 106 -5.98 4.80 -7.12
C ASN A 106 -6.16 5.24 -5.66
N ALA A 107 -6.95 6.29 -5.39
CA ALA A 107 -7.26 6.69 -4.03
C ALA A 107 -8.04 5.58 -3.29
N ILE A 108 -8.92 4.86 -3.98
CA ILE A 108 -9.73 3.77 -3.40
C ILE A 108 -8.85 2.64 -2.85
N PRO A 109 -7.97 1.99 -3.63
CA PRO A 109 -7.11 0.94 -3.10
C PRO A 109 -6.18 1.45 -2.00
N ALA A 110 -5.67 2.69 -2.10
CA ALA A 110 -4.85 3.29 -1.04
C ALA A 110 -5.65 3.49 0.27
N LEU A 111 -6.91 3.92 0.20
CA LEU A 111 -7.81 4.03 1.36
C LEU A 111 -8.11 2.67 1.98
N ILE A 112 -8.34 1.64 1.15
CA ILE A 112 -8.56 0.28 1.64
C ILE A 112 -7.33 -0.23 2.39
N THR A 113 -6.12 -0.02 1.85
CA THR A 113 -4.87 -0.39 2.52
C THR A 113 -4.70 0.38 3.84
N ALA A 114 -5.00 1.68 3.86
CA ALA A 114 -4.97 2.47 5.09
C ALA A 114 -5.96 1.92 6.12
N TRP A 115 -7.19 1.60 5.70
CA TRP A 115 -8.21 1.03 6.57
C TRP A 115 -7.81 -0.35 7.12
N ALA A 116 -7.15 -1.18 6.31
CA ALA A 116 -6.61 -2.46 6.77
C ALA A 116 -5.56 -2.25 7.88
N PHE A 117 -4.61 -1.33 7.71
CA PHE A 117 -3.68 -1.02 8.79
C PHE A 117 -4.38 -0.40 10.00
N TRP A 118 -5.39 0.45 9.82
CA TRP A 118 -6.14 1.00 10.95
C TRP A 118 -6.83 -0.08 11.79
N VAL A 119 -7.44 -1.08 11.13
CA VAL A 119 -8.19 -2.15 11.79
C VAL A 119 -7.28 -3.20 12.42
N PHE A 120 -6.17 -3.54 11.76
CA PHE A 120 -5.33 -4.67 12.16
C PHE A 120 -4.03 -4.28 12.86
N ALA A 121 -3.58 -3.02 12.77
CA ALA A 121 -2.34 -2.61 13.44
C ALA A 121 -2.50 -2.66 14.96
N PRO A 122 -1.46 -3.13 15.69
CA PRO A 122 -1.49 -3.14 17.15
C PRO A 122 -1.56 -1.71 17.73
N ASN A 123 -2.43 -1.52 18.73
CA ASN A 123 -2.69 -0.22 19.34
C ASN A 123 -1.63 0.18 20.39
N LYS A 124 -0.81 -0.75 20.89
CA LYS A 124 0.28 -0.49 21.86
C LYS A 124 1.47 -1.44 21.66
N GLU A 125 2.64 -1.03 22.13
CA GLU A 125 3.87 -1.84 22.14
C GLU A 125 3.73 -3.18 22.90
N GLY A 126 2.69 -3.32 23.74
CA GLY A 126 2.38 -4.55 24.49
C GLY A 126 1.32 -5.48 23.87
N ASP A 127 0.62 -5.07 22.80
CA ASP A 127 -0.41 -5.91 22.16
C ASP A 127 0.16 -6.83 21.08
N SER A 128 1.47 -6.74 20.83
CA SER A 128 2.17 -7.68 19.96
C SER A 128 2.28 -9.04 20.67
N PRO A 129 1.92 -10.17 20.04
CA PRO A 129 2.05 -11.48 20.66
C PRO A 129 3.46 -11.70 21.21
N ASP A 130 3.59 -12.05 22.50
CA ASP A 130 4.88 -12.34 23.13
C ASP A 130 5.48 -13.60 22.50
N PRO A 131 6.64 -13.52 21.83
CA PRO A 131 7.28 -14.70 21.25
C PRO A 131 7.74 -15.72 22.29
N ARG A 132 7.76 -15.39 23.60
CA ARG A 132 8.13 -16.30 24.69
C ARG A 132 6.96 -17.09 25.28
N SER A 133 5.73 -16.85 24.83
CA SER A 133 4.54 -17.54 25.35
C SER A 133 4.24 -18.85 24.60
N ARG A 134 5.24 -19.49 23.98
CA ARG A 134 5.12 -20.79 23.31
C ARG A 134 6.15 -21.76 23.85
#